data_AF-A0A2R5LP46-F1
#
_entry.id   AF-A0A2R5LP46-F1
#
_cell.length_a   1.000
_cell.length_b   1.000
_cell.length_c   1.000
_cell.angle_alpha   90.00
_cell.angle_beta   90.00
_cell.angle_gamma   90.00
#
_symmetry.space_group_name_H-M   'P 1'
#
loop_
_entity.id
_entity.type
_entity.pdbx_description
1 polymer ?
#
loop_
_entity_poly.entity_id
_entity_poly.type
_entity_poly.pdbx_seq_one_letter_code
_entity_poly.pdbx_strand_id
1 'polypeptide(L)'
;MASDEPMWKGVIYACAIVITNLVAAMFVRHIEYTLSTTGLRIKAAIMASVYRKALRMSNESQGKYTVGELVNFVSVDADRVYRLTSIVSFVAAGPVLIVLTLFLLWQYLGPSSLAGVAVMIVMMPLSGMIVSKNHKLQTQQMKFKDKRLKTVGEMLSSIKVLKLFAWEPPFMDTVNDLRSREVEVLKRYSYLSAVNGFFWTCTPSLVTLSSFVTYVMISDRNILDPSTAFVSLALFNQMRYTMVMIPDTISNAVQTSVSFNR
;
A
#
# COMPACT_ATOMS: atom_id res chain seq x y z
N MET A 1 5.92 39.25 20.22
CA MET A 1 5.16 40.32 19.54
C MET A 1 3.77 39.78 19.25
N ALA A 2 2.79 40.11 20.09
CA ALA A 2 1.39 39.88 19.73
C ALA A 2 1.07 40.88 18.62
N SER A 3 0.84 40.38 17.42
CA SER A 3 0.44 41.21 16.29
C SER A 3 -0.87 41.92 16.64
N ASP A 4 -0.88 43.25 16.52
CA ASP A 4 -2.00 44.18 16.77
C ASP A 4 -3.11 44.03 15.71
N GLU A 5 -3.29 42.81 15.21
CA GLU A 5 -4.25 42.48 14.19
C GLU A 5 -5.61 42.16 14.80
N PRO A 6 -6.70 42.65 14.19
CA PRO A 6 -8.01 42.50 14.78
C PRO A 6 -8.48 41.04 14.73
N MET A 7 -9.04 40.56 15.85
CA MET A 7 -9.46 39.16 16.07
C MET A 7 -10.37 38.59 14.97
N TRP A 8 -11.18 39.44 14.32
CA TRP A 8 -12.07 39.01 13.24
C TRP A 8 -11.31 38.40 12.05
N LYS A 9 -10.08 38.84 11.75
CA LYS A 9 -9.25 38.26 10.68
C LYS A 9 -8.92 36.80 10.99
N GLY A 10 -8.52 36.51 12.23
CA GLY A 10 -8.23 35.15 12.68
C GLY A 10 -9.44 34.22 12.59
N VAL A 11 -10.62 34.72 12.98
CA VAL A 11 -11.89 33.98 12.83
C VAL A 11 -12.20 33.72 11.36
N ILE A 12 -12.01 34.70 10.47
CA ILE A 12 -12.22 34.51 9.03
C ILE A 12 -11.27 33.45 8.46
N TYR A 13 -9.98 33.49 8.79
CA TYR A 13 -9.03 32.47 8.33
C TYR A 13 -9.39 31.08 8.85
N ALA A 14 -9.78 30.96 10.12
CA ALA A 14 -10.23 29.69 10.68
C ALA A 14 -11.47 29.15 9.95
N CYS A 15 -12.49 29.98 9.73
CA CYS A 15 -13.68 29.60 8.97
C CYS A 15 -13.34 29.23 7.52
N ALA A 16 -12.46 30.01 6.87
CA ALA A 16 -12.02 29.74 5.50
C ALA A 16 -11.28 28.41 5.38
N ILE A 17 -10.40 28.08 6.34
CA ILE A 17 -9.71 26.77 6.40
C ILE A 17 -10.73 25.64 6.54
N VAL A 18 -11.71 25.78 7.43
CA VAL A 18 -12.75 24.75 7.64
C VAL A 18 -13.56 24.55 6.36
N ILE A 19 -14.06 25.63 5.75
CA ILE A 19 -14.86 25.56 4.52
C ILE A 19 -14.03 24.97 3.38
N THR A 20 -12.78 25.41 3.20
CA THR A 20 -11.90 24.91 2.15
C THR A 20 -11.61 23.41 2.32
N ASN A 21 -11.32 22.95 3.55
CA ASN A 21 -11.11 21.53 3.82
C ASN A 21 -12.39 20.70 3.61
N LEU A 22 -13.55 21.22 4.00
CA LEU A 22 -14.83 20.55 3.78
C LEU A 22 -15.13 20.38 2.29
N VAL A 23 -14.96 21.45 1.52
CA VAL A 23 -15.16 21.45 0.06
C VAL A 23 -14.16 20.51 -0.61
N ALA A 24 -12.88 20.58 -0.26
CA ALA A 24 -11.85 19.68 -0.78
C ALA A 24 -12.16 18.22 -0.46
N ALA A 25 -12.59 17.91 0.78
CA ALA A 25 -12.99 16.57 1.18
C ALA A 25 -14.19 16.07 0.36
N MET A 26 -15.19 16.91 0.12
CA MET A 26 -16.35 16.57 -0.71
C MET A 26 -15.94 16.24 -2.15
N PHE A 27 -15.02 17.00 -2.75
CA PHE A 27 -14.50 16.70 -4.09
C PHE A 27 -13.74 15.38 -4.14
N VAL A 28 -12.85 15.13 -3.19
CA VAL A 28 -12.10 13.87 -3.11
C VAL A 28 -13.06 12.69 -2.99
N ARG A 29 -14.05 12.78 -2.09
CA ARG A 29 -15.07 11.74 -1.93
C ARG A 29 -15.94 11.55 -3.17
N HIS A 30 -16.30 12.63 -3.85
CA HIS A 30 -17.08 12.56 -5.08
C HIS A 30 -16.29 11.85 -6.20
N ILE A 31 -14.99 12.14 -6.34
CA ILE A 31 -14.11 11.46 -7.30
C ILE A 31 -13.98 9.97 -6.93
N GLU A 32 -13.71 9.64 -5.68
CA GLU A 32 -13.61 8.25 -5.20
C GLU A 32 -14.90 7.46 -5.48
N TYR A 33 -16.05 8.06 -5.19
CA TYR A 33 -17.36 7.46 -5.44
C TYR A 33 -17.61 7.25 -6.94
N THR A 34 -17.31 8.25 -7.76
CA THR A 34 -17.53 8.18 -9.22
C THR A 34 -16.63 7.14 -9.87
N LEU A 35 -15.36 7.07 -9.48
CA LEU A 35 -14.43 6.06 -9.99
C LEU A 35 -14.78 4.66 -9.51
N SER A 36 -15.20 4.51 -8.25
CA SER A 36 -15.58 3.19 -7.72
C SER A 36 -16.88 2.68 -8.34
N THR A 37 -17.88 3.54 -8.54
CA THR A 37 -19.12 3.15 -9.24
C THR A 37 -18.86 2.82 -10.71
N THR A 38 -17.99 3.58 -11.38
CA THR A 38 -17.55 3.27 -12.76
C THR A 38 -16.79 1.95 -12.82
N GLY A 39 -15.86 1.72 -11.88
CA GLY A 39 -15.12 0.47 -11.77
C GLY A 39 -16.03 -0.73 -11.54
N LEU A 40 -17.07 -0.60 -10.70
CA LEU A 40 -18.06 -1.65 -10.48
C LEU A 40 -18.84 -1.98 -11.76
N ARG A 41 -19.22 -0.97 -12.55
CA ARG A 41 -19.87 -1.17 -13.85
C ARG A 41 -18.95 -1.88 -14.85
N ILE A 42 -17.67 -1.50 -14.90
CA ILE A 42 -16.65 -2.18 -15.74
C ILE A 42 -16.51 -3.64 -15.31
N LYS A 43 -16.39 -3.91 -14.01
CA LYS A 43 -16.32 -5.27 -13.46
C LYS A 43 -17.54 -6.10 -13.88
N ALA A 44 -18.75 -5.57 -13.71
CA ALA A 44 -19.98 -6.24 -14.12
C ALA A 44 -20.02 -6.53 -15.63
N ALA A 45 -19.60 -5.58 -16.46
CA ALA A 45 -19.53 -5.75 -17.91
C ALA A 45 -18.53 -6.83 -18.34
N ILE A 46 -17.35 -6.89 -17.70
CA ILE A 46 -16.35 -7.94 -17.94
C ILE A 46 -16.94 -9.31 -17.58
N MET A 47 -17.49 -9.47 -16.38
CA MET A 47 -18.08 -10.73 -15.94
C MET A 47 -19.20 -11.20 -16.86
N ALA A 48 -20.10 -10.30 -17.26
CA ALA A 48 -21.19 -10.62 -18.19
C ALA A 48 -20.67 -11.01 -19.59
N SER A 49 -19.61 -10.34 -20.08
CA SER A 49 -19.01 -10.63 -21.38
C SER A 49 -18.31 -11.98 -21.39
N VAL A 50 -17.55 -12.30 -20.33
CA VAL A 50 -16.89 -13.61 -20.16
C VAL A 50 -17.95 -14.71 -20.09
N TYR A 51 -19.00 -14.53 -19.29
CA TYR A 51 -20.08 -15.51 -19.16
C TYR A 51 -20.82 -15.74 -20.50
N ARG A 52 -21.16 -14.67 -21.23
CA ARG A 52 -21.80 -14.75 -22.55
C ARG A 52 -20.90 -15.44 -23.57
N LYS A 53 -19.58 -15.20 -23.53
CA LYS A 53 -18.63 -15.84 -24.43
C LYS A 53 -18.47 -17.32 -24.09
N ALA A 54 -18.34 -17.68 -22.82
CA ALA A 54 -18.23 -19.06 -22.35
C ALA A 54 -19.42 -19.92 -22.82
N LEU A 55 -20.64 -19.37 -22.79
CA LEU A 55 -21.85 -20.07 -23.27
C LEU A 55 -21.94 -20.22 -24.80
N ARG A 56 -21.12 -19.51 -25.59
CA ARG A 56 -21.15 -19.52 -27.05
C ARG A 56 -19.87 -20.09 -27.68
N MET A 57 -18.93 -20.56 -26.87
CA MET A 57 -17.67 -21.12 -27.35
C MET A 57 -17.91 -22.51 -27.98
N SER A 58 -17.22 -22.79 -29.09
CA SER A 58 -17.19 -24.12 -29.68
C SER A 58 -16.37 -25.07 -28.80
N ASN A 59 -16.66 -26.37 -28.84
CA ASN A 59 -15.92 -27.39 -28.08
C ASN A 59 -14.40 -27.35 -28.32
N GLU A 60 -13.97 -27.04 -29.54
CA GLU A 60 -12.54 -26.88 -29.89
C GLU A 60 -11.88 -25.67 -29.22
N SER A 61 -12.61 -24.57 -29.07
CA SER A 61 -12.14 -23.38 -28.34
C SER A 61 -12.25 -23.58 -26.82
N GLN A 62 -13.24 -24.34 -26.37
CA GLN A 62 -13.46 -24.68 -24.96
C GLN A 62 -12.38 -25.64 -24.43
N GLY A 63 -11.80 -26.49 -25.29
CA GLY A 63 -10.63 -27.30 -24.94
C GLY A 63 -9.35 -26.50 -24.66
N LYS A 64 -9.28 -25.22 -25.08
CA LYS A 64 -8.11 -24.34 -24.83
C LYS A 64 -8.15 -23.65 -23.48
N TYR A 65 -9.31 -23.58 -22.82
CA TYR A 65 -9.49 -22.87 -21.55
C TYR A 65 -10.14 -23.77 -20.53
N THR A 66 -9.52 -23.91 -19.36
CA THR A 66 -10.09 -24.69 -18.25
C THR A 66 -11.22 -23.91 -17.57
N VAL A 67 -12.14 -24.62 -16.92
CA VAL A 67 -13.17 -24.00 -16.06
C VAL A 67 -12.52 -23.14 -14.97
N GLY A 68 -11.35 -23.55 -14.46
CA GLY A 68 -10.58 -22.79 -13.48
C GLY A 68 -10.09 -21.44 -14.02
N GLU A 69 -9.63 -21.38 -15.27
CA GLU A 69 -9.22 -20.12 -15.92
C GLU A 69 -10.41 -19.19 -16.13
N LEU A 70 -11.58 -19.72 -16.54
CA LEU A 70 -12.81 -18.94 -16.67
C LEU A 70 -13.25 -18.33 -15.33
N VAL A 71 -13.16 -19.11 -14.24
CA VAL A 71 -13.44 -18.62 -12.89
C VAL A 71 -12.42 -17.55 -12.49
N ASN A 72 -11.14 -17.70 -12.84
CA ASN A 72 -10.11 -16.71 -12.55
C ASN A 72 -10.36 -15.38 -13.28
N PHE A 73 -10.83 -15.40 -14.54
CA PHE A 73 -11.19 -14.19 -15.28
C PHE A 73 -12.29 -13.40 -14.56
N VAL A 74 -13.32 -14.09 -14.06
CA VAL A 74 -14.47 -13.48 -13.39
C VAL A 74 -14.14 -13.02 -11.97
N SER A 75 -13.34 -13.78 -11.22
CA SER A 75 -13.11 -13.55 -9.79
C SER A 75 -11.87 -12.71 -9.48
N VAL A 76 -10.78 -12.87 -10.24
CA VAL A 76 -9.49 -12.23 -9.98
C VAL A 76 -9.25 -11.08 -10.94
N ASP A 77 -9.35 -11.32 -12.25
CA ASP A 77 -8.98 -10.32 -13.24
C ASP A 77 -9.98 -9.15 -13.29
N ALA A 78 -11.29 -9.44 -13.26
CA ALA A 78 -12.30 -8.40 -13.16
C ALA A 78 -12.18 -7.55 -11.87
N ASP A 79 -11.73 -8.16 -10.76
CA ASP A 79 -11.51 -7.48 -9.48
C ASP A 79 -10.25 -6.62 -9.48
N ARG A 80 -9.20 -7.04 -10.21
CA ARG A 80 -8.01 -6.21 -10.47
C ARG A 80 -8.35 -4.96 -11.28
N VAL A 81 -9.14 -5.11 -12.35
CA VAL A 81 -9.58 -3.97 -13.17
C VAL A 81 -10.41 -2.98 -12.34
N TYR A 82 -11.29 -3.48 -11.47
CA TYR A 82 -12.02 -2.64 -10.52
C TYR A 82 -11.06 -1.83 -9.63
N ARG A 83 -10.12 -2.51 -8.94
CA ARG A 83 -9.14 -1.86 -8.07
C ARG A 83 -8.34 -0.78 -8.80
N LEU A 84 -7.86 -1.08 -10.00
CA LEU A 84 -7.11 -0.14 -10.82
C LEU A 84 -7.92 1.12 -11.16
N THR A 85 -9.19 0.92 -11.55
CA THR A 85 -10.09 2.03 -11.89
C THR A 85 -10.31 2.94 -10.68
N SER A 86 -10.43 2.38 -9.48
CA SER A 86 -10.61 3.15 -8.23
C SER A 86 -9.38 3.96 -7.81
N ILE A 87 -8.16 3.57 -8.22
CA ILE A 87 -6.91 4.24 -7.80
C ILE A 87 -6.28 5.11 -8.89
N VAL A 88 -6.82 5.11 -10.12
CA VAL A 88 -6.26 5.83 -11.27
C VAL A 88 -6.15 7.36 -11.04
N SER A 89 -7.07 7.94 -10.26
CA SER A 89 -7.04 9.36 -9.88
C SER A 89 -5.75 9.75 -9.18
N PHE A 90 -5.23 8.88 -8.32
CA PHE A 90 -4.01 9.14 -7.56
C PHE A 90 -2.76 9.13 -8.44
N VAL A 91 -2.73 8.34 -9.51
CA VAL A 91 -1.63 8.37 -10.48
C VAL A 91 -1.64 9.67 -11.27
N ALA A 92 -2.83 10.11 -11.71
CA ALA A 92 -2.96 11.34 -12.47
C ALA A 92 -2.63 12.58 -11.61
N ALA A 93 -3.11 12.60 -10.37
CA ALA A 93 -2.89 13.71 -9.44
C ALA A 93 -1.52 13.69 -8.76
N GLY A 94 -0.89 12.52 -8.62
CA GLY A 94 0.33 12.31 -7.86
C GLY A 94 1.51 13.19 -8.28
N PRO A 95 1.90 13.22 -9.58
CA PRO A 95 2.98 14.07 -10.06
C PRO A 95 2.72 15.55 -9.82
N VAL A 96 1.49 16.02 -10.05
CA VAL A 96 1.09 17.41 -9.82
C VAL A 96 1.24 17.76 -8.33
N LEU A 97 0.79 16.86 -7.45
CA LEU A 97 0.88 17.05 -6.01
C LEU A 97 2.33 17.08 -5.51
N ILE A 98 3.22 16.23 -6.04
CA ILE A 98 4.65 16.25 -5.72
C ILE A 98 5.29 17.57 -6.15
N VAL A 99 5.06 18.01 -7.39
CA VAL A 99 5.63 19.26 -7.90
C VAL A 99 5.14 20.46 -7.09
N LEU A 100 3.83 20.52 -6.79
CA LEU A 100 3.24 21.61 -6.02
C LEU A 100 3.75 21.64 -4.57
N THR A 101 3.80 20.49 -3.90
CA THR A 101 4.28 20.40 -2.51
C THR A 101 5.76 20.73 -2.41
N LEU A 102 6.59 20.28 -3.36
CA LEU A 102 8.00 20.64 -3.43
C LEU A 102 8.21 22.13 -3.69
N PHE A 103 7.43 22.72 -4.60
CA PHE A 103 7.47 24.15 -4.88
C PHE A 103 7.13 24.99 -3.64
N LEU A 104 6.07 24.62 -2.91
CA LEU A 104 5.70 25.29 -1.66
C LEU A 104 6.77 25.10 -0.58
N LEU A 105 7.32 23.89 -0.41
CA LEU A 105 8.41 23.64 0.52
C LEU A 105 9.65 24.49 0.21
N TRP A 106 9.96 24.69 -1.08
CA TRP A 106 11.04 25.56 -1.50
C TRP A 106 10.80 27.03 -1.11
N GLN A 107 9.56 27.51 -1.14
CA GLN A 107 9.24 28.87 -0.70
C GLN A 107 9.44 29.08 0.81
N TYR A 108 9.13 28.07 1.63
CA TYR A 108 9.22 28.17 3.10
C TYR A 108 10.62 27.83 3.65
N LEU A 109 11.30 26.80 3.11
CA LEU A 109 12.60 26.32 3.63
C LEU A 109 13.78 26.59 2.69
N GLY A 110 13.53 27.05 1.47
CA GLY A 110 14.57 27.22 0.46
C GLY A 110 15.32 25.90 0.16
N PRO A 111 16.65 25.97 -0.04
CA PRO A 111 17.48 24.79 -0.30
C PRO A 111 17.42 23.69 0.78
N SER A 112 17.10 24.05 2.01
CA SER A 112 17.01 23.12 3.16
C SER A 112 15.93 22.06 2.98
N SER A 113 14.90 22.36 2.17
CA SER A 113 13.84 21.39 1.80
C SER A 113 14.40 20.15 1.10
N LEU A 114 15.52 20.27 0.38
CA LEU A 114 16.17 19.16 -0.33
C LEU A 114 16.72 18.11 0.63
N ALA A 115 17.14 18.49 1.85
CA ALA A 115 17.61 17.53 2.85
C ALA A 115 16.49 16.56 3.26
N GLY A 116 15.29 17.09 3.52
CA GLY A 116 14.10 16.27 3.82
C GLY A 116 13.68 15.38 2.65
N VAL A 117 13.67 15.93 1.44
CA VAL A 117 13.38 15.17 0.21
C VAL A 117 14.40 14.05 0.01
N ALA A 118 15.69 14.30 0.24
CA ALA A 118 16.74 13.28 0.15
C ALA A 118 16.51 12.14 1.14
N VAL A 119 16.14 12.43 2.39
CA VAL A 119 15.78 11.41 3.38
C VAL A 119 14.58 10.58 2.90
N MET A 120 13.55 11.21 2.33
CA MET A 120 12.39 10.49 1.77
C MET A 120 12.78 9.58 0.61
N ILE A 121 13.59 10.08 -0.33
CA ILE A 121 14.09 9.31 -1.48
C ILE A 121 14.93 8.12 -1.04
N VAL A 122 15.70 8.23 0.05
CA VAL A 122 16.49 7.11 0.60
C VAL A 122 15.64 6.10 1.38
N MET A 123 14.62 6.57 2.12
CA MET A 123 13.73 5.70 2.90
C MET A 123 12.81 4.84 2.01
N MET A 124 12.40 5.35 0.85
CA MET A 124 11.57 4.61 -0.11
C MET A 124 12.19 3.27 -0.57
N PRO A 125 13.41 3.23 -1.16
CA PRO A 125 14.04 1.98 -1.60
C PRO A 125 14.40 1.08 -0.42
N LEU A 126 14.77 1.65 0.73
CA LEU A 126 15.02 0.87 1.95
C LEU A 126 13.78 0.07 2.37
N SER A 127 12.61 0.74 2.41
CA SER A 127 11.32 0.09 2.67
C SER A 127 11.00 -0.96 1.59
N GLY A 128 11.18 -0.61 0.31
CA GLY A 128 10.97 -1.55 -0.81
C GLY A 128 11.81 -2.82 -0.73
N MET A 129 13.09 -2.71 -0.33
CA MET A 129 13.98 -3.86 -0.14
C MET A 129 13.50 -4.76 1.01
N ILE A 130 13.05 -4.18 2.12
CA ILE A 130 12.52 -4.94 3.26
C ILE A 130 11.23 -5.65 2.87
N VAL A 131 10.30 -4.96 2.18
CA VAL A 131 9.05 -5.54 1.67
C VAL A 131 9.33 -6.71 0.73
N SER A 132 10.30 -6.57 -0.19
CA SER A 132 10.69 -7.65 -1.10
C SER A 132 11.22 -8.89 -0.35
N LYS A 133 12.06 -8.69 0.68
CA LYS A 133 12.52 -9.78 1.56
C LYS A 133 11.38 -10.43 2.34
N ASN A 134 10.45 -9.62 2.87
CA ASN A 134 9.25 -10.11 3.55
C ASN A 134 8.39 -10.97 2.63
N HIS A 135 8.20 -10.58 1.36
CA HIS A 135 7.47 -11.38 0.39
C HIS A 135 8.12 -12.75 0.14
N LYS A 136 9.46 -12.82 0.09
CA LYS A 136 10.20 -14.09 -0.02
C LYS A 136 9.99 -14.99 1.20
N LEU A 137 10.09 -14.41 2.41
CA LEU A 137 9.84 -15.15 3.66
C LEU A 137 8.39 -15.61 3.77
N GLN A 138 7.43 -14.77 3.37
CA GLN A 138 6.02 -15.13 3.32
C GLN A 138 5.77 -16.31 2.38
N THR A 139 6.38 -16.29 1.20
CA THR A 139 6.28 -17.40 0.23
C THR A 139 6.88 -18.69 0.82
N GLN A 140 8.00 -18.61 1.52
CA GLN A 140 8.62 -19.76 2.19
C GLN A 140 7.76 -20.28 3.35
N GLN A 141 7.16 -19.39 4.14
CA GLN A 141 6.24 -19.74 5.21
C GLN A 141 5.00 -20.46 4.67
N MET A 142 4.45 -20.01 3.54
CA MET A 142 3.33 -20.68 2.88
C MET A 142 3.66 -22.13 2.51
N LYS A 143 4.87 -22.42 2.01
CA LYS A 143 5.28 -23.81 1.70
C LYS A 143 5.23 -24.73 2.93
N PHE A 144 5.74 -24.27 4.08
CA PHE A 144 5.69 -25.06 5.32
C PHE A 144 4.26 -25.20 5.85
N LYS A 145 3.46 -24.13 5.78
CA LYS A 145 2.06 -24.14 6.16
C LYS A 145 1.25 -25.13 5.31
N ASP A 146 1.43 -25.12 3.99
CA ASP A 146 0.69 -26.02 3.08
C ASP A 146 1.08 -27.48 3.31
N LYS A 147 2.37 -27.77 3.52
CA LYS A 147 2.82 -29.11 3.88
C LYS A 147 2.24 -29.57 5.22
N ARG A 148 2.22 -28.71 6.24
CA ARG A 148 1.62 -29.00 7.54
C ARG A 148 0.13 -29.30 7.42
N LEU A 149 -0.61 -28.47 6.69
CA LEU A 149 -2.05 -28.66 6.48
C LEU A 149 -2.35 -29.95 5.72
N LYS A 150 -1.53 -30.30 4.71
CA LYS A 150 -1.64 -31.57 4.00
C LYS A 150 -1.44 -32.76 4.93
N THR A 151 -0.36 -32.79 5.72
CA THR A 151 -0.09 -33.87 6.67
C THR A 151 -1.20 -34.03 7.71
N VAL A 152 -1.70 -32.92 8.26
CA VAL A 152 -2.84 -32.96 9.18
C VAL A 152 -4.10 -33.50 8.49
N GLY A 153 -4.35 -33.12 7.23
CA GLY A 153 -5.45 -33.66 6.44
C GLY A 153 -5.37 -35.18 6.24
N GLU A 154 -4.18 -35.70 5.91
CA GLU A 154 -3.92 -37.13 5.77
C GLU A 154 -4.13 -37.89 7.09
N MET A 155 -3.63 -37.34 8.21
CA MET A 155 -3.83 -37.93 9.54
C MET A 155 -5.32 -38.01 9.92
N LEU A 156 -6.09 -36.96 9.65
CA LEU A 156 -7.53 -36.94 9.94
C LEU A 156 -8.30 -37.93 9.07
N SER A 157 -7.94 -38.07 7.79
CA SER A 157 -8.56 -39.04 6.88
C SER A 157 -8.31 -40.49 7.31
N SER A 158 -7.18 -40.77 7.96
CA SER A 158 -6.77 -42.11 8.40
C SER A 158 -6.83 -42.32 9.92
N ILE A 159 -7.59 -41.48 10.65
CA ILE A 159 -7.54 -41.41 12.12
C ILE A 159 -7.81 -42.74 12.83
N LYS A 160 -8.73 -43.56 12.29
CA LYS A 160 -9.06 -44.88 12.86
C LYS A 160 -7.85 -45.82 12.83
N VAL A 161 -7.07 -45.79 11.76
CA VAL A 161 -5.86 -46.62 11.59
C VAL A 161 -4.76 -46.14 12.54
N LEU A 162 -4.52 -44.83 12.61
CA LEU A 162 -3.52 -44.28 13.53
C LEU A 162 -3.80 -44.65 14.99
N LYS A 163 -5.08 -44.56 15.41
CA LYS A 163 -5.55 -44.95 16.76
C LYS A 163 -5.39 -46.44 17.02
N LEU A 164 -5.71 -47.29 16.04
CA LEU A 164 -5.62 -48.74 16.17
C LEU A 164 -4.18 -49.21 16.42
N PHE A 165 -3.20 -48.56 15.80
CA PHE A 165 -1.77 -48.90 15.93
C PHE A 165 -1.00 -48.04 16.93
N ALA A 166 -1.68 -47.14 17.66
CA ALA A 166 -1.05 -46.17 18.57
C ALA A 166 0.07 -45.33 17.89
N TRP A 167 -0.10 -45.00 16.60
CA TRP A 167 0.86 -44.23 15.79
C TRP A 167 0.69 -42.71 15.92
N GLU A 168 -0.14 -42.21 16.85
CA GLU A 168 -0.34 -40.76 16.99
C GLU A 168 0.92 -40.00 17.38
N PRO A 169 1.74 -40.45 18.34
CA PRO A 169 2.95 -39.72 18.75
C PRO A 169 3.95 -39.42 17.61
N PRO A 170 4.39 -40.39 16.79
CA PRO A 170 5.36 -40.11 15.72
C PRO A 170 4.81 -39.20 14.62
N PHE A 171 3.50 -39.27 14.34
CA PHE A 171 2.86 -38.35 13.41
C PHE A 171 2.74 -36.93 14.00
N MET A 172 2.45 -36.81 15.31
CA MET A 172 2.48 -35.53 16.03
C MET A 172 3.87 -34.90 16.00
N ASP A 173 4.94 -35.67 16.17
CA ASP A 173 6.31 -35.17 16.09
C ASP A 173 6.63 -34.63 14.69
N THR A 174 6.16 -35.32 13.65
CA THR A 174 6.31 -34.84 12.26
C THR A 174 5.59 -33.51 12.03
N VAL A 175 4.38 -33.34 12.58
CA VAL A 175 3.64 -32.07 12.51
C VAL A 175 4.34 -30.97 13.31
N ASN A 176 4.90 -31.29 14.48
CA ASN A 176 5.64 -30.35 15.33
C ASN A 176 6.97 -29.90 14.71
N ASP A 177 7.69 -30.76 13.98
CA ASP A 177 8.88 -30.35 13.21
C ASP A 177 8.49 -29.35 12.10
N LEU A 178 7.43 -29.64 11.33
CA LEU A 178 6.91 -28.72 10.32
C LEU A 178 6.48 -27.38 10.94
N ARG A 179 5.81 -27.42 12.09
CA ARG A 179 5.40 -26.23 12.83
C ARG A 179 6.60 -25.43 13.30
N SER A 180 7.65 -26.07 13.79
CA SER A 180 8.87 -25.40 14.26
C SER A 180 9.56 -24.65 13.13
N ARG A 181 9.69 -25.27 11.95
CA ARG A 181 10.24 -24.62 10.74
C ARG A 181 9.35 -23.48 10.25
N GLU A 182 8.02 -23.65 10.29
CA GLU A 182 7.06 -22.58 9.96
C GLU A 182 7.25 -21.37 10.89
N VAL A 183 7.34 -21.61 12.20
CA VAL A 183 7.53 -20.57 13.22
C VAL A 183 8.88 -19.87 13.07
N GLU A 184 9.95 -20.58 12.71
CA GLU A 184 11.25 -19.96 12.49
C GLU A 184 11.22 -18.94 11.34
N VAL A 185 10.60 -19.29 10.21
CA VAL A 185 10.43 -18.37 9.08
C VAL A 185 9.52 -17.21 9.48
N LEU A 186 8.43 -17.50 10.20
CA LEU A 186 7.50 -16.48 10.69
C LEU A 186 8.21 -15.49 11.63
N LYS A 187 9.09 -15.97 12.51
CA LYS A 187 9.89 -15.14 13.42
C LYS A 187 10.78 -14.17 12.64
N ARG A 188 11.48 -14.66 11.60
CA ARG A 188 12.30 -13.81 10.72
C ARG A 188 11.45 -12.76 9.99
N TYR A 189 10.28 -13.15 9.49
CA TYR A 189 9.31 -12.23 8.88
C TYR A 189 8.85 -11.15 9.87
N SER A 190 8.52 -11.53 11.11
CA SER A 190 8.10 -10.60 12.16
C SER A 190 9.20 -9.60 12.52
N TYR A 191 10.46 -10.03 12.62
CA TYR A 191 11.58 -9.10 12.88
C TYR A 191 11.76 -8.09 11.75
N LEU A 192 11.74 -8.52 10.49
CA LEU A 192 11.85 -7.61 9.35
C LEU A 192 10.64 -6.68 9.26
N SER A 193 9.44 -7.17 9.56
CA SER A 193 8.23 -6.35 9.61
C SER A 193 8.28 -5.30 10.72
N ALA A 194 8.83 -5.65 11.89
CA ALA A 194 9.05 -4.70 12.99
C ALA A 194 10.06 -3.62 12.61
N VAL A 195 11.17 -3.99 11.94
CA VAL A 195 12.16 -3.05 11.41
C VAL A 195 11.53 -2.10 10.40
N ASN A 196 10.69 -2.62 9.49
CA ASN A 196 9.94 -1.80 8.54
C ASN A 196 9.00 -0.82 9.24
N GLY A 197 8.25 -1.29 10.25
CA GLY A 197 7.36 -0.45 11.05
C GLY A 197 8.09 0.65 11.81
N PHE A 198 9.28 0.36 12.33
CA PHE A 198 10.16 1.35 12.96
C PHE A 198 10.55 2.44 11.97
N PHE A 199 11.08 2.09 10.78
CA PHE A 199 11.41 3.06 9.75
C PHE A 199 10.20 3.89 9.33
N TRP A 200 9.04 3.25 9.16
CA TRP A 200 7.80 3.93 8.80
C TRP A 200 7.39 4.99 9.84
N THR A 201 7.53 4.67 11.12
CA THR A 201 7.18 5.55 12.24
C THR A 201 8.18 6.69 12.40
N CYS A 202 9.48 6.41 12.23
CA CYS A 202 10.55 7.39 12.41
C CYS A 202 10.76 8.30 11.19
N THR A 203 10.34 7.90 9.99
CA THR A 203 10.52 8.68 8.75
C THR A 203 10.08 10.15 8.87
N PRO A 204 8.85 10.50 9.30
CA PRO A 204 8.46 11.90 9.43
C PRO A 204 9.37 12.70 10.38
N SER A 205 9.80 12.11 11.49
CA SER A 205 10.70 12.75 12.43
C SER A 205 12.08 12.99 11.82
N LEU A 206 12.62 12.02 11.08
CA LEU A 206 13.92 12.15 10.39
C LEU A 206 13.89 13.20 9.27
N VAL A 207 12.81 13.25 8.49
CA VAL A 207 12.65 14.27 7.43
C VAL A 207 12.55 15.67 8.04
N THR A 208 11.76 15.82 9.10
CA THR A 208 11.59 17.11 9.77
C THR A 208 12.90 17.56 10.41
N LEU A 209 13.58 16.66 11.14
CA LEU A 209 14.86 16.93 11.79
C LEU A 209 15.93 17.34 10.77
N SER A 210 16.11 16.56 9.71
CA SER A 210 17.11 16.87 8.68
C SER A 210 16.87 18.22 8.00
N SER A 211 15.60 18.55 7.70
CA SER A 211 15.23 19.80 7.04
C SER A 211 15.40 21.01 7.97
N PHE A 212 14.99 20.90 9.24
CA PHE A 212 15.09 22.02 10.19
C PHE A 212 16.52 22.24 10.67
N VAL A 213 17.29 21.17 10.89
CA VAL A 213 18.72 21.29 11.23
C VAL A 213 19.47 21.96 10.08
N THR A 214 19.27 21.53 8.83
CA THR A 214 19.92 22.19 7.69
C THR A 214 19.45 23.63 7.50
N TYR A 215 18.17 23.93 7.75
CA TYR A 215 17.63 25.29 7.66
C TYR A 215 18.32 26.26 8.63
N VAL A 216 18.55 25.84 9.88
CA VAL A 216 19.24 26.64 10.89
C VAL A 216 20.75 26.70 10.63
N MET A 217 21.37 25.62 10.14
CA MET A 217 22.82 25.58 9.90
C MET A 217 23.28 26.36 8.66
N ILE A 218 22.43 26.56 7.65
CA ILE A 218 22.81 27.24 6.41
C ILE A 218 23.03 28.75 6.60
N SER A 219 22.31 29.39 7.52
CA SER A 219 22.43 30.83 7.76
C SER A 219 21.92 31.20 9.14
N ASP A 220 22.70 31.98 9.88
CA ASP A 220 22.30 32.51 11.21
C ASP A 220 21.09 33.45 11.15
N ARG A 221 20.67 33.88 9.95
CA ARG A 221 19.46 34.69 9.74
C ARG A 221 18.18 33.86 9.60
N ASN A 222 18.30 32.55 9.45
CA ASN A 222 17.15 31.66 9.25
C ASN A 222 16.53 31.32 10.61
N ILE A 223 15.57 32.13 11.05
CA ILE A 223 14.82 31.85 12.27
C ILE A 223 13.67 30.90 11.93
N LEU A 224 13.62 29.76 12.60
CA LEU A 224 12.54 28.79 12.44
C LEU A 224 11.29 29.27 13.19
N ASP A 225 10.45 30.05 12.49
CA ASP A 225 9.19 30.53 13.03
C ASP A 225 8.13 29.41 13.06
N PRO A 226 7.18 29.38 14.05
CA PRO A 226 6.16 28.34 14.12
C PRO A 226 5.33 28.22 12.84
N SER A 227 5.05 29.34 12.17
CA SER A 227 4.33 29.36 10.89
C SER A 227 5.04 28.50 9.83
N THR A 228 6.36 28.69 9.70
CA THR A 228 7.20 27.96 8.75
C THR A 228 7.34 26.49 9.15
N ALA A 229 7.53 26.20 10.44
CA ALA A 229 7.68 24.83 10.93
C ALA A 229 6.42 23.99 10.73
N PHE A 230 5.24 24.49 11.13
CA PHE A 230 3.99 23.74 11.03
C PHE A 230 3.53 23.55 9.59
N VAL A 231 3.65 24.58 8.74
CA VAL A 231 3.30 24.47 7.31
C VAL A 231 4.18 23.43 6.63
N SER A 232 5.47 23.43 6.92
CA SER A 232 6.43 22.51 6.28
C SER A 232 6.24 21.07 6.74
N LEU A 233 5.93 20.86 8.02
CA LEU A 233 5.55 19.55 8.54
C LEU A 233 4.30 19.00 7.84
N ALA A 234 3.29 19.85 7.61
CA ALA A 234 2.08 19.48 6.88
C ALA A 234 2.40 19.11 5.41
N LEU A 235 3.23 19.91 4.73
CA LEU A 235 3.65 19.65 3.36
C LEU A 235 4.46 18.35 3.22
N PHE A 236 5.39 18.07 4.14
CA PHE A 236 6.14 16.81 4.14
C PHE A 236 5.22 15.60 4.35
N ASN A 237 4.23 15.68 5.26
CA ASN A 237 3.27 14.60 5.46
C ASN A 237 2.43 14.34 4.20
N GLN A 238 2.02 15.40 3.50
CA GLN A 238 1.28 15.29 2.24
C GLN A 238 2.12 14.61 1.15
N MET A 239 3.38 15.06 0.96
CA MET A 239 4.29 14.49 -0.03
C MET A 239 4.60 13.02 0.24
N ARG A 240 4.78 12.64 1.52
CA ARG A 240 5.03 11.25 1.92
C ARG A 240 3.89 10.32 1.48
N TYR A 241 2.64 10.75 1.69
CA TYR A 241 1.48 9.97 1.30
C TYR A 241 1.48 9.69 -0.21
N THR A 242 1.75 10.71 -1.02
CA THR A 242 1.83 10.59 -2.48
C THR A 242 2.97 9.67 -2.93
N MET A 243 4.15 9.81 -2.32
CA MET A 243 5.31 8.99 -2.64
C MET A 243 5.05 7.50 -2.40
N VAL A 244 4.32 7.14 -1.34
CA VAL A 244 4.07 5.73 -1.01
C VAL A 244 3.00 5.11 -1.90
N MET A 245 2.03 5.90 -2.33
CA MET A 245 0.93 5.40 -3.15
C MET A 245 1.30 5.14 -4.60
N ILE A 246 2.24 5.90 -5.16
CA ILE A 246 2.65 5.77 -6.58
C ILE A 246 3.19 4.36 -6.88
N PRO A 247 4.18 3.80 -6.15
CA PRO A 247 4.69 2.46 -6.43
C PRO A 247 3.64 1.37 -6.33
N ASP A 248 2.74 1.45 -5.33
CA ASP A 248 1.63 0.50 -5.17
C ASP A 248 0.72 0.53 -6.39
N THR A 249 0.41 1.74 -6.86
CA THR A 249 -0.45 1.90 -8.03
C THR A 249 0.21 1.42 -9.32
N ILE A 250 1.51 1.67 -9.50
CA ILE A 250 2.28 1.15 -10.65
C ILE A 250 2.27 -0.39 -10.63
N SER A 251 2.49 -1.00 -9.47
CA SER A 251 2.42 -2.46 -9.31
C SER A 251 1.05 -3.02 -9.71
N ASN A 252 -0.02 -2.39 -9.22
CA ASN A 252 -1.39 -2.75 -9.59
C ASN A 252 -1.66 -2.57 -11.09
N ALA A 253 -1.09 -1.53 -11.71
CA ALA A 253 -1.19 -1.29 -13.15
C ALA A 253 -0.48 -2.34 -13.98
N VAL A 254 0.74 -2.72 -13.62
CA VAL A 254 1.49 -3.79 -14.29
C VAL A 254 0.74 -5.12 -14.18
N GLN A 255 0.26 -5.47 -12.98
CA GLN A 255 -0.51 -6.71 -12.79
C GLN A 255 -1.81 -6.73 -13.59
N THR A 256 -2.50 -5.60 -13.68
CA THR A 256 -3.74 -5.47 -14.46
C THR A 256 -3.45 -5.54 -15.96
N SER A 257 -2.34 -4.96 -16.44
CA SER A 257 -1.93 -5.07 -17.84
C SER A 257 -1.65 -6.52 -18.25
N VAL A 258 -1.04 -7.32 -17.37
CA VAL A 258 -0.85 -8.75 -17.61
C VAL A 258 -2.20 -9.49 -17.66
N SER A 259 -3.16 -9.11 -16.81
CA SER A 259 -4.52 -9.66 -16.84
C SER A 259 -5.28 -9.31 -18.13
N PHE A 260 -5.07 -8.12 -18.72
CA PHE A 260 -5.68 -7.73 -19.99
C PHE A 260 -5.11 -8.46 -21.22
N ASN A 261 -3.86 -8.92 -21.15
CA ASN A 261 -3.21 -9.65 -22.24
C ASN A 261 -3.61 -11.14 -22.30
N ARG A 262 -4.36 -11.65 -21.31
CA ARG A 262 -4.87 -13.02 -21.27
C ARG A 262 -6.29 -13.09 -21.83
#